data_AF-A0A183GCE3-F1
#
_entry.id   AF-A0A183GCE3-F1
#
_cell.length_a   1.000
_cell.length_b   1.000
_cell.length_c   1.000
_cell.angle_alpha   90.00
_cell.angle_beta   90.00
_cell.angle_gamma   90.00
#
_symmetry.space_group_name_H-M   'P 1'
#
loop_
_entity.id
_entity.type
_entity.pdbx_description
1 polymer ?
#
loop_
_entity_poly.entity_id
_entity_poly.type
_entity_poly.pdbx_seq_one_letter_code
_entity_poly.pdbx_strand_id
1 'polypeptide(L)'
;MHEEGSSLQQQPPDAIFEETIQETTGVAFHLDPRDLQIIVDAIRPGPPTQPSASPTPVFKREGYAKQYDFNMSLIRKLIPLQSLEEINAVVTDILHDLNVRNETLKIADEHPEVFRYLETESKAESLRSTDPKLSEFMDSIKKRDEEQTRKRKIRSNFPALWQREAAWPSSSTYQ
;
A
#
# COMPACT_ATOMS: atom_id res chain seq x y z
N MET A 1 -17.76 10.87 77.42
CA MET A 1 -16.73 10.57 76.40
C MET A 1 -17.04 9.19 75.86
N HIS A 2 -17.23 9.08 74.54
CA HIS A 2 -17.20 7.90 73.62
C HIS A 2 -18.03 6.66 74.00
N GLU A 3 -19.10 6.29 73.28
CA GLU A 3 -19.27 5.78 71.89
C GLU A 3 -19.09 4.26 71.70
N GLU A 4 -20.19 3.66 71.20
CA GLU A 4 -20.43 2.52 70.30
C GLU A 4 -19.90 1.09 70.57
N GLY A 5 -20.79 0.11 70.31
CA GLY A 5 -20.38 -1.27 70.01
C GLY A 5 -21.48 -2.36 70.07
N SER A 6 -22.02 -2.70 68.90
CA SER A 6 -22.41 -4.07 68.47
C SER A 6 -23.78 -4.70 68.79
N SER A 7 -24.63 -4.65 67.75
CA SER A 7 -25.21 -5.79 67.00
C SER A 7 -26.30 -6.66 67.61
N LEU A 8 -27.54 -6.26 67.33
CA LEU A 8 -28.69 -7.14 67.09
C LEU A 8 -29.19 -6.87 65.67
N GLN A 9 -28.99 -7.80 64.72
CA GLN A 9 -29.99 -7.95 63.67
C GLN A 9 -29.96 -9.36 63.08
N GLN A 10 -31.15 -9.95 63.11
CA GLN A 10 -31.49 -11.29 62.67
C GLN A 10 -31.34 -11.43 61.15
N GLN A 11 -30.90 -12.62 60.78
CA GLN A 11 -30.84 -13.19 59.44
C GLN A 11 -32.19 -13.05 58.70
N PRO A 12 -32.20 -12.70 57.39
CA PRO A 12 -33.43 -12.57 56.61
C PRO A 12 -33.93 -13.97 56.17
N PRO A 13 -35.25 -14.19 56.04
CA PRO A 13 -35.79 -15.28 55.25
C PRO A 13 -35.76 -14.91 53.76
N ASP A 14 -35.46 -15.92 52.94
CA ASP A 14 -35.33 -15.87 51.49
C ASP A 14 -36.52 -15.19 50.80
N ALA A 15 -36.26 -14.08 50.12
CA ALA A 15 -37.16 -13.56 49.10
C ALA A 15 -36.94 -14.36 47.81
N ILE A 16 -37.74 -15.41 47.64
CA ILE A 16 -37.99 -16.03 46.35
C ILE A 16 -38.65 -14.96 45.49
N PHE A 17 -37.86 -14.32 44.62
CA PHE A 17 -38.40 -13.55 43.50
C PHE A 17 -38.91 -14.56 42.47
N GLU A 18 -40.18 -14.95 42.59
CA GLU A 18 -40.95 -15.40 41.44
C GLU A 18 -41.07 -14.21 40.49
N GLU A 19 -40.12 -14.10 39.55
CA GLU A 19 -40.29 -13.28 38.37
C GLU A 19 -41.43 -13.90 37.56
N THR A 20 -42.61 -13.34 37.79
CA THR A 20 -43.83 -13.58 37.03
C THR A 20 -43.53 -13.19 35.58
N ILE A 21 -43.13 -14.17 34.77
CA ILE A 21 -43.10 -14.03 33.32
C ILE A 21 -44.53 -13.74 32.90
N GLN A 22 -44.78 -12.48 32.51
CA GLN A 22 -46.04 -12.06 31.93
C GLN A 22 -46.29 -12.91 30.68
N GLU A 23 -47.25 -13.83 30.83
CA GLU A 23 -47.80 -14.68 29.80
C GLU A 23 -48.54 -13.80 28.78
N THR A 24 -47.77 -13.18 27.89
CA THR A 24 -48.29 -12.49 26.72
C THR A 24 -48.50 -13.53 25.62
N THR A 25 -49.77 -13.87 25.40
CA THR A 25 -50.32 -14.41 24.15
C THR A 25 -49.60 -15.61 23.53
N GLY A 26 -50.19 -16.79 23.70
CA GLY A 26 -49.74 -18.05 23.14
C GLY A 26 -49.50 -18.03 21.64
N VAL A 27 -48.22 -18.13 21.28
CA VAL A 27 -47.73 -19.08 20.28
C VAL A 27 -46.48 -19.68 20.90
N ALA A 28 -46.58 -20.89 21.47
CA ALA A 28 -45.39 -21.66 21.78
C ALA A 28 -44.70 -21.89 20.43
N PHE A 29 -43.63 -21.15 20.15
CA PHE A 29 -42.81 -21.37 18.97
C PHE A 29 -42.14 -22.72 19.12
N HIS A 30 -42.83 -23.77 18.68
CA HIS A 30 -42.27 -25.11 18.57
C HIS A 30 -41.31 -25.08 17.38
N LEU A 31 -40.10 -24.61 17.63
CA LEU A 31 -39.02 -24.69 16.65
C LEU A 31 -38.74 -26.16 16.38
N ASP A 32 -38.86 -26.57 15.12
CA ASP A 32 -38.43 -27.90 14.71
C ASP A 32 -36.91 -28.01 14.98
N PRO A 33 -36.38 -29.17 15.40
CA PRO A 33 -34.94 -29.41 15.46
C PRO A 33 -34.13 -28.87 14.26
N ARG A 34 -34.72 -28.81 13.06
CA ARG A 34 -34.11 -28.17 11.88
C ARG A 34 -33.95 -26.66 12.01
N ASP A 35 -34.94 -25.96 12.55
CA ASP A 35 -34.90 -24.50 12.73
C ASP A 35 -33.84 -24.11 13.76
N LEU A 36 -33.69 -24.92 14.81
CA LEU A 36 -32.60 -24.77 15.77
C LEU A 36 -31.24 -24.96 15.09
N GLN A 37 -31.11 -25.91 14.16
CA GLN A 37 -29.87 -26.10 13.40
C GLN A 37 -29.56 -24.91 12.49
N ILE A 38 -30.57 -24.30 11.86
CA ILE A 38 -30.43 -23.08 11.04
C ILE A 38 -29.92 -21.92 11.89
N ILE A 39 -30.48 -21.74 13.09
CA ILE A 39 -30.01 -20.71 14.03
C ILE A 39 -28.56 -21.00 14.40
N VAL A 40 -28.22 -22.22 14.82
CA VAL A 40 -26.84 -22.64 15.16
C VAL A 40 -25.87 -22.39 14.02
N ASP A 41 -26.26 -22.71 12.78
CA ASP A 41 -25.42 -22.50 11.60
C ASP A 41 -25.28 -21.01 11.23
N ALA A 42 -26.28 -20.18 11.56
CA ALA A 42 -26.25 -18.73 11.32
C ALA A 42 -25.36 -17.98 12.33
N ILE A 43 -25.25 -18.47 13.58
CA ILE A 43 -24.31 -17.94 14.59
C ILE A 43 -22.95 -18.63 14.54
N ARG A 44 -22.82 -19.74 13.81
CA ARG A 44 -21.52 -20.34 13.56
C ARG A 44 -20.72 -19.36 12.72
N PRO A 45 -19.60 -18.83 13.22
CA PRO A 45 -18.72 -18.01 12.39
C PRO A 45 -18.33 -18.89 11.20
N GLY A 46 -18.74 -18.45 10.00
CA GLY A 46 -18.34 -19.10 8.76
C GLY A 46 -16.81 -19.23 8.74
N PRO A 47 -16.26 -20.24 8.02
CA PRO A 47 -14.82 -20.30 7.84
C PRO A 47 -14.36 -18.93 7.34
N PRO A 48 -13.32 -18.34 7.94
CA PRO A 48 -12.86 -17.01 7.55
C PRO A 48 -12.70 -17.02 6.04
N THR A 49 -13.44 -16.16 5.34
CA THR A 49 -13.35 -16.01 3.89
C THR A 49 -11.88 -15.79 3.59
N GLN A 50 -11.24 -16.86 3.11
CA GLN A 50 -9.82 -16.88 2.89
C GLN A 50 -9.58 -15.83 1.81
N PRO A 51 -8.80 -14.76 2.07
CA PRO A 51 -8.53 -13.79 1.04
C PRO A 51 -7.91 -14.55 -0.12
N SER A 52 -8.55 -14.46 -1.29
CA SER A 52 -8.12 -15.12 -2.51
C SER A 52 -6.63 -14.87 -2.68
N ALA A 53 -5.82 -15.91 -2.54
CA ALA A 53 -4.38 -15.80 -2.63
C ALA A 53 -4.04 -15.28 -4.03
N SER A 54 -3.75 -13.99 -4.14
CA SER A 54 -3.14 -13.44 -5.33
C SER A 54 -1.84 -14.21 -5.58
N PRO A 55 -1.54 -14.57 -6.84
CA PRO A 55 -0.33 -15.32 -7.13
C PRO A 55 0.88 -14.56 -6.60
N THR A 56 1.74 -15.26 -5.85
CA THR A 56 3.00 -14.70 -5.37
C THR A 56 3.82 -14.24 -6.57
N PRO A 57 4.35 -13.00 -6.58
CA PRO A 57 5.15 -12.52 -7.69
C PRO A 57 6.38 -13.41 -7.89
N VAL A 58 6.70 -13.74 -9.15
CA VAL A 58 7.90 -14.49 -9.51
C VAL A 58 8.97 -13.49 -9.93
N PHE A 59 10.10 -13.48 -9.24
CA PHE A 59 11.23 -12.59 -9.52
C PHE A 59 12.33 -13.32 -10.27
N LYS A 60 12.92 -12.65 -11.28
CA LYS A 60 14.12 -13.08 -12.01
C LYS A 60 15.37 -12.93 -11.14
N ARG A 61 15.41 -11.91 -10.26
CA ARG A 61 16.51 -11.69 -9.31
C ARG A 61 16.14 -12.19 -7.92
N GLU A 62 16.87 -13.21 -7.45
CA GLU A 62 16.66 -13.82 -6.14
C GLU A 62 16.76 -12.81 -4.97
N GLY A 63 17.64 -11.82 -5.09
CA GLY A 63 17.77 -10.77 -4.08
C GLY A 63 16.49 -9.94 -3.89
N TYR A 64 15.70 -9.73 -4.94
CA TYR A 64 14.42 -9.02 -4.85
C TYR A 64 13.33 -9.91 -4.26
N ALA A 65 13.31 -11.20 -4.60
CA ALA A 65 12.40 -12.17 -3.96
C ALA A 65 12.59 -12.20 -2.45
N LYS A 66 13.84 -12.32 -1.98
CA LYS A 66 14.16 -12.33 -0.53
C LYS A 66 13.72 -11.06 0.19
N GLN A 67 13.87 -9.89 -0.46
CA GLN A 67 13.40 -8.62 0.10
C GLN A 67 11.87 -8.55 0.14
N TYR A 68 11.19 -8.98 -0.92
CA TYR A 68 9.74 -9.02 -0.98
C TYR A 68 9.17 -9.92 0.12
N ASP A 69 9.73 -11.12 0.31
CA ASP A 69 9.30 -12.06 1.35
C ASP A 69 9.52 -11.50 2.76
N PHE A 70 10.65 -10.83 2.98
CA PHE A 70 10.94 -10.13 4.24
C PHE A 70 9.92 -9.03 4.51
N ASN A 71 9.65 -8.16 3.52
CA ASN A 71 8.66 -7.09 3.65
C ASN A 71 7.25 -7.66 3.91
N MET A 72 6.86 -8.71 3.20
CA MET A 72 5.58 -9.40 3.44
C MET A 72 5.49 -10.01 4.83
N SER A 73 6.59 -10.53 5.37
CA SER A 73 6.66 -10.99 6.75
C SER A 73 6.45 -9.84 7.75
N LEU A 74 7.02 -8.66 7.50
CA LEU A 74 6.77 -7.47 8.33
C LEU A 74 5.31 -7.02 8.24
N ILE A 75 4.75 -6.92 7.03
CA ILE A 75 3.33 -6.56 6.81
C ILE A 75 2.41 -7.47 7.64
N ARG A 76 2.60 -8.79 7.57
CA ARG A 76 1.80 -9.75 8.34
C ARG A 76 1.90 -9.55 9.86
N LYS A 77 3.06 -9.13 10.38
CA LYS A 77 3.27 -8.85 11.80
C LYS A 77 2.67 -7.50 12.23
N LEU A 78 2.61 -6.54 11.31
CA LEU A 78 2.15 -5.17 11.57
C LEU A 78 0.63 -5.01 11.46
N ILE A 79 -0.04 -5.76 10.57
CA ILE A 79 -1.50 -5.68 10.38
C ILE A 79 -2.28 -5.77 11.71
N PRO A 80 -2.01 -6.73 12.63
CA PRO A 80 -2.73 -6.80 13.89
C PRO A 80 -2.53 -5.59 14.80
N LEU A 81 -1.44 -4.83 14.62
CA LEU A 81 -1.14 -3.65 15.43
C LEU A 81 -1.91 -2.40 14.97
N GLN A 82 -2.52 -2.42 13.78
CA GLN A 82 -3.36 -1.30 13.32
C GLN A 82 -4.57 -1.09 14.21
N SER A 83 -5.06 -2.08 14.97
CA SER A 83 -6.18 -1.88 15.89
C SER A 83 -5.82 -1.10 17.15
N LEU A 84 -4.53 -0.81 17.39
CA LEU A 84 -4.06 -0.05 18.54
C LEU A 84 -4.02 1.45 18.19
N GLU A 85 -4.96 2.21 18.76
CA GLU A 85 -5.19 3.62 18.41
C GLU A 85 -3.95 4.51 18.58
N GLU A 86 -3.16 4.29 19.64
CA GLU A 86 -1.95 5.05 19.96
C GLU A 86 -0.87 5.00 18.87
N ILE A 87 -0.83 3.90 18.09
CA ILE A 87 0.21 3.65 17.08
C ILE A 87 -0.36 3.46 15.68
N ASN A 88 -1.68 3.51 15.50
CA ASN A 88 -2.36 3.19 14.24
C ASN A 88 -1.80 3.99 13.07
N ALA A 89 -1.64 5.31 13.24
CA ALA A 89 -1.14 6.19 12.17
C ALA A 89 0.25 5.76 11.70
N VAL A 90 1.18 5.55 12.64
CA VAL A 90 2.55 5.12 12.34
C VAL A 90 2.57 3.74 11.69
N VAL A 91 1.79 2.79 12.19
CA VAL A 91 1.72 1.43 11.62
C VAL A 91 1.13 1.47 10.21
N THR A 92 0.12 2.30 9.97
CA THR A 92 -0.49 2.48 8.65
C THR A 92 0.48 3.08 7.65
N ASP A 93 1.26 4.08 8.05
CA ASP A 93 2.31 4.67 7.20
C ASP A 93 3.38 3.64 6.86
N ILE A 94 3.88 2.88 7.84
CA ILE A 94 4.88 1.82 7.59
C ILE A 94 4.33 0.74 6.65
N LEU A 95 3.07 0.34 6.84
CA LEU A 95 2.42 -0.63 5.95
C LEU A 95 2.28 -0.09 4.52
N HIS A 96 1.96 1.19 4.37
CA HIS A 96 1.92 1.84 3.07
C HIS A 96 3.30 1.79 2.40
N ASP A 97 4.35 2.21 3.12
CA ASP A 97 5.73 2.23 2.62
C ASP A 97 6.23 0.84 2.21
N LEU A 98 5.92 -0.19 2.99
CA LEU A 98 6.28 -1.58 2.67
C LEU A 98 5.57 -2.08 1.40
N ASN A 99 4.30 -1.70 1.21
CA ASN A 99 3.56 -2.03 -0.01
C ASN A 99 4.15 -1.30 -1.24
N VAL A 100 4.42 0.00 -1.13
CA VAL A 100 5.07 0.78 -2.20
C VAL A 100 6.44 0.19 -2.55
N ARG A 101 7.22 -0.21 -1.55
CA ARG A 101 8.51 -0.88 -1.77
C ARG A 101 8.34 -2.21 -2.49
N ASN A 102 7.34 -3.01 -2.13
CA ASN A 102 7.05 -4.28 -2.80
C ASN A 102 6.66 -4.08 -4.26
N GLU A 103 5.85 -3.09 -4.60
CA GLU A 103 5.56 -2.76 -6.01
C GLU A 103 6.82 -2.27 -6.73
N THR A 104 7.65 -1.45 -6.08
CA THR A 104 8.93 -0.99 -6.63
C THR A 104 9.85 -2.16 -6.94
N LEU A 105 9.92 -3.18 -6.07
CA LEU A 105 10.71 -4.38 -6.31
C LEU A 105 10.22 -5.16 -7.55
N LYS A 106 8.90 -5.27 -7.75
CA LYS A 106 8.33 -5.92 -8.94
C LYS A 106 8.74 -5.19 -10.21
N ILE A 107 8.64 -3.85 -10.22
CA ILE A 107 9.05 -3.02 -11.36
C ILE A 107 10.55 -3.13 -11.59
N ALA A 108 11.35 -3.04 -10.52
CA ALA A 108 12.82 -3.12 -10.59
C ALA A 108 13.32 -4.46 -11.13
N ASP A 109 12.54 -5.53 -10.95
CA ASP A 109 12.88 -6.83 -11.50
C ASP A 109 12.86 -6.86 -13.04
N GLU A 110 12.20 -5.90 -13.68
CA GLU A 110 12.29 -5.68 -15.13
C GLU A 110 13.15 -4.46 -15.48
N HIS A 111 13.04 -3.42 -14.66
CA HIS A 111 13.58 -2.08 -14.88
C HIS A 111 14.44 -1.60 -13.69
N PRO A 112 15.67 -2.11 -13.51
CA PRO A 112 16.50 -1.77 -12.35
C PRO A 112 16.83 -0.27 -12.25
N GLU A 113 16.74 0.47 -13.36
CA GLU A 113 16.87 1.92 -13.42
C GLU A 113 15.84 2.69 -12.57
N VAL A 114 14.73 2.04 -12.17
CA VAL A 114 13.70 2.66 -11.33
C VAL A 114 14.26 3.22 -10.03
N PHE A 115 15.25 2.57 -9.41
CA PHE A 115 15.84 3.06 -8.16
C PHE A 115 16.57 4.39 -8.34
N ARG A 116 17.32 4.52 -9.43
CA ARG A 116 18.01 5.77 -9.77
C ARG A 116 17.02 6.87 -10.15
N TYR A 117 15.94 6.51 -10.85
CA TYR A 117 14.86 7.44 -11.15
C TYR A 117 14.22 7.98 -9.85
N LEU A 118 13.85 7.08 -8.93
CA LEU A 118 13.27 7.45 -7.63
C LEU A 118 14.22 8.33 -6.80
N GLU A 119 15.52 8.02 -6.79
CA GLU A 119 16.52 8.86 -6.11
C GLU A 119 16.60 10.27 -6.73
N THR A 120 16.50 10.36 -8.06
CA THR A 120 16.53 11.63 -8.78
C THR A 120 15.27 12.46 -8.51
N GLU A 121 14.10 11.84 -8.56
CA GLU A 121 12.82 12.48 -8.23
C GLU A 121 12.78 12.94 -6.77
N SER A 122 13.23 12.11 -5.84
CA SER A 122 13.31 12.47 -4.41
C SER A 122 14.19 13.70 -4.18
N LYS A 123 15.35 13.79 -4.85
CA LYS A 123 16.21 14.98 -4.80
C LYS A 123 15.52 16.21 -5.40
N ALA A 124 14.81 16.05 -6.50
CA ALA A 124 14.06 17.15 -7.13
C ALA A 124 12.92 17.65 -6.24
N GLU A 125 12.18 16.74 -5.60
CA GLU A 125 11.09 17.08 -4.67
C GLU A 125 11.61 17.74 -3.40
N SER A 126 12.74 17.27 -2.86
CA SER A 126 13.46 17.93 -1.77
C SER A 126 13.87 19.35 -2.17
N LEU A 127 14.42 19.55 -3.38
CA LEU A 127 14.77 20.87 -3.89
C LEU A 127 13.53 21.78 -4.03
N ARG A 128 12.42 21.25 -4.54
CA ARG A 128 11.14 22.00 -4.61
C ARG A 128 10.68 22.49 -3.26
N SER A 129 10.84 21.68 -2.22
CA SER A 129 10.44 22.06 -0.86
C SER A 129 11.39 23.07 -0.20
N THR A 130 12.68 23.00 -0.51
CA THR A 130 13.73 23.79 0.16
C THR A 130 14.03 25.11 -0.55
N ASP A 131 14.08 25.13 -1.87
CA ASP A 131 14.25 26.33 -2.71
C ASP A 131 13.41 26.22 -4.00
N PRO A 132 12.14 26.69 -3.96
CA PRO A 132 11.24 26.64 -5.09
C PRO A 132 11.77 27.38 -6.33
N LYS A 133 12.46 28.51 -6.15
CA LYS A 133 12.97 29.33 -7.27
C LYS A 133 14.10 28.62 -8.00
N LEU A 134 15.00 27.99 -7.23
CA LEU A 134 16.07 27.20 -7.82
C LEU A 134 15.53 25.97 -8.54
N SER A 135 14.49 25.31 -7.99
CA SER A 135 13.82 24.21 -8.67
C SER A 135 13.21 24.63 -10.01
N GLU A 136 12.49 25.76 -10.07
CA GLU A 136 11.92 26.28 -11.32
C GLU A 136 13.01 26.57 -12.36
N PHE A 137 14.15 27.10 -11.91
CA PHE A 137 15.28 27.34 -12.78
C PHE A 137 15.87 26.04 -13.34
N MET A 138 16.06 25.01 -12.51
CA MET A 138 16.53 23.69 -12.97
C MET A 138 15.56 23.06 -13.98
N ASP A 139 14.25 23.13 -13.72
CA ASP A 139 13.21 22.68 -14.65
C ASP A 139 13.28 23.42 -15.99
N SER A 140 13.60 24.72 -15.97
CA SER A 140 13.79 25.53 -17.19
C SER A 140 15.00 25.09 -18.02
N ILE A 141 16.10 24.68 -17.38
CA ILE A 141 17.29 24.14 -18.07
C ILE A 141 16.93 22.81 -18.72
N LYS A 142 16.34 21.89 -17.97
CA LYS A 142 15.95 20.56 -18.47
C LYS A 142 15.00 20.66 -19.67
N LYS A 143 13.99 21.53 -19.59
CA LYS A 143 13.06 21.80 -20.70
C LYS A 143 13.77 22.33 -21.95
N ARG A 144 14.76 23.20 -21.78
CA ARG A 144 15.56 23.74 -22.89
C ARG A 144 16.38 22.64 -23.56
N ASP A 145 16.99 21.75 -22.77
CA ASP A 145 17.82 20.66 -23.28
C ASP A 145 16.99 19.60 -24.02
N GLU A 146 15.80 19.27 -23.51
CA GLU A 146 14.83 18.40 -24.21
C GLU A 146 14.37 18.99 -25.55
N GLU A 147 14.11 20.29 -25.59
CA GLU A 147 13.74 20.99 -26.83
C GLU A 147 14.91 20.99 -27.84
N GLN A 148 16.15 21.19 -27.38
CA GLN A 148 17.32 21.13 -28.24
C GLN A 148 17.57 19.71 -28.78
N THR A 149 17.41 18.68 -27.96
CA THR A 149 17.58 17.28 -28.40
C THR A 149 16.49 16.88 -29.38
N ARG A 150 15.23 17.30 -29.19
CA ARG A 150 14.15 17.12 -30.17
C ARG A 150 14.46 17.80 -31.50
N LYS A 151 14.90 19.06 -31.49
CA LYS A 151 15.31 19.80 -32.69
C LYS A 151 16.45 19.12 -33.44
N ARG A 152 17.46 18.61 -32.73
CA ARG A 152 18.56 17.84 -33.32
C ARG A 152 18.08 16.52 -33.94
N LYS A 153 17.15 15.82 -33.30
CA LYS A 153 16.59 14.55 -33.80
C LYS A 153 15.71 14.76 -35.05
N ILE A 154 14.95 15.85 -35.10
CA ILE A 154 14.19 16.25 -36.29
C ILE A 154 15.14 16.61 -37.45
N ARG A 155 16.24 17.34 -37.17
CA ARG A 155 17.25 17.67 -38.19
C ARG A 155 17.99 16.43 -38.72
N SER A 156 18.17 15.41 -37.88
CA SER A 156 18.76 14.11 -38.24
C SER A 156 17.85 13.21 -39.07
N ASN A 157 16.53 13.43 -39.04
CA ASN A 157 15.55 12.64 -39.79
C ASN A 157 15.36 13.13 -41.24
N PHE A 158 16.01 14.22 -41.63
CA PHE A 158 16.16 14.54 -43.05
C PHE A 158 17.27 13.64 -43.61
N PRO A 159 16.99 12.78 -44.62
CA PRO A 159 18.04 12.02 -45.26
C PRO A 159 19.10 13.00 -45.77
N ALA A 160 20.37 12.63 -45.63
CA ALA A 160 21.54 13.34 -46.12
C ALA A 160 21.58 13.38 -47.66
N LEU A 161 20.53 13.91 -48.30
CA LEU A 161 20.33 13.90 -49.75
C LEU A 161 20.95 15.12 -50.46
N TRP A 162 21.77 15.91 -49.76
CA TRP A 162 22.40 17.11 -50.32
C TRP A 162 23.88 17.25 -49.92
N GLN A 163 24.59 16.13 -49.77
CA GLN A 163 26.03 16.12 -50.02
C GLN A 163 26.28 15.60 -51.43
N ARG A 164 25.85 16.37 -52.45
CA ARG A 164 26.38 16.19 -53.81
C ARG A 164 27.77 16.80 -53.83
N GLU A 165 28.75 15.91 -53.79
CA GLU A 165 30.03 15.96 -54.50
C GLU A 165 30.37 17.32 -55.11
N ALA A 166 31.17 18.12 -54.40
CA ALA A 166 32.09 19.04 -55.06
C ALA A 166 33.29 18.24 -55.58
N ALA A 167 33.06 17.30 -56.49
CA ALA A 167 34.11 16.67 -57.28
C ALA A 167 34.37 17.58 -58.47
N TRP A 168 35.30 18.54 -58.31
CA TRP A 168 35.88 19.21 -59.46
C TRP A 168 36.73 18.19 -60.22
N PRO A 169 36.49 17.95 -61.52
CA PRO A 169 37.32 17.03 -62.28
C PRO A 169 38.73 17.61 -62.44
N SER A 170 39.74 16.80 -62.12
CA SER A 170 41.14 17.08 -62.46
C SER A 170 41.25 17.27 -63.97
N SER A 171 41.53 18.49 -64.42
CA SER A 171 41.99 18.74 -65.78
C SER A 171 43.42 18.22 -65.91
N SER A 172 43.51 16.96 -66.33
CA SER A 172 44.71 16.30 -66.82
C SER A 172 45.16 16.96 -68.13
N THR A 173 46.47 17.22 -68.18
CA THR A 173 47.30 17.61 -69.32
C THR A 173 47.03 16.83 -70.60
N TYR A 174 46.99 17.56 -71.73
CA TYR A 174 47.51 17.09 -73.02
C TYR A 174 48.33 18.22 -73.68
N GLN A 175 49.30 17.75 -74.46
CA GLN A 175 50.52 18.37 -75.01
C GLN A 175 50.35 19.68 -75.78
#